data_AF-A0A966Z031-F1
#
_entry.id   AF-A0A966Z031-F1
#
_cell.length_a   1.000
_cell.length_b   1.000
_cell.length_c   1.000
_cell.angle_alpha   90.00
_cell.angle_beta   90.00
_cell.angle_gamma   90.00
#
_symmetry.space_group_name_H-M   'P 1'
#
loop_
_entity.id
_entity.type
_entity.pdbx_description
1 polymer ?
#
loop_
_entity_poly.entity_id
_entity_poly.type
_entity_poly.pdbx_seq_one_letter_code
_entity_poly.pdbx_strand_id
1 'polypeptide(L)'
;MACPCFLPVTPLAGSPPASPLGALFCGSCSTDPEAATDDALLHTGCNQGYARNRCPRAAASEIDAARFRIKSHASGVIKVAWSHERDHHPVAVGVLSLTETPTGSTPLEAQARAVVAVYLRHKGMNW
;
A
#
# COMPACT_ATOMS: atom_id res chain seq x y z
N MET A 1 4.51 -4.48 5.99
CA MET A 1 3.89 -3.16 6.17
C MET A 1 4.43 -2.21 5.12
N ALA A 2 3.58 -1.38 4.52
CA ALA A 2 3.99 -0.25 3.68
C ALA A 2 3.85 1.07 4.44
N CYS A 3 4.47 2.15 3.98
CA CYS A 3 4.24 3.48 4.53
C CYS A 3 2.78 3.92 4.25
N PRO A 4 2.00 4.39 5.25
CA PRO A 4 0.61 4.79 5.02
C PRO A 4 0.43 5.98 4.06
N CYS A 5 1.46 6.80 3.88
CA CYS A 5 1.42 7.96 3.01
C CYS A 5 1.75 7.65 1.55
N PHE A 6 2.20 6.43 1.24
CA PHE A 6 2.71 6.08 -0.09
C PHE A 6 1.58 5.91 -1.11
N LEU A 7 1.75 6.48 -2.30
CA LEU A 7 0.85 6.36 -3.44
C LEU A 7 1.52 5.49 -4.51
N PRO A 8 1.31 4.15 -4.51
CA PRO A 8 1.93 3.27 -5.49
C PRO A 8 1.35 3.50 -6.89
N VAL A 9 2.21 3.49 -7.91
CA VAL A 9 1.82 3.70 -9.32
C VAL A 9 2.08 2.44 -10.14
N THR A 10 3.35 2.06 -10.33
CA THR A 10 3.74 0.92 -11.17
C THR A 10 4.62 -0.04 -10.37
N PRO A 11 4.39 -1.37 -10.45
CA PRO A 11 5.25 -2.33 -9.78
C PRO A 11 6.65 -2.35 -10.38
N LEU A 12 7.68 -2.43 -9.54
CA LEU A 12 9.07 -2.56 -9.94
C LEU A 12 9.35 -3.98 -10.45
N ALA A 13 10.15 -4.10 -11.50
CA ALA A 13 10.60 -5.38 -12.04
C ALA A 13 11.43 -6.14 -10.99
N GLY A 14 11.31 -7.47 -10.96
CA GLY A 14 12.06 -8.32 -10.01
C GLY A 14 11.62 -8.18 -8.55
N SER A 15 10.49 -7.55 -8.28
CA SER A 15 9.95 -7.41 -6.91
C SER A 15 9.76 -8.77 -6.23
N PRO A 16 10.17 -8.93 -4.96
CA PRO A 16 9.90 -10.14 -4.22
C PRO A 16 8.39 -10.29 -3.95
N PRO A 17 7.83 -11.50 -4.10
CA PRO A 17 6.38 -11.74 -3.93
C PRO A 17 5.90 -11.55 -2.48
N ALA A 18 6.80 -11.60 -1.51
CA ALA A 18 6.51 -11.37 -0.09
C ALA A 18 6.49 -9.87 0.31
N SER A 19 6.44 -8.96 -0.67
CA SER A 19 6.36 -7.53 -0.41
C SER A 19 5.01 -7.15 0.24
N PRO A 20 4.95 -6.10 1.08
CA PRO A 20 3.73 -5.70 1.77
C PRO A 20 2.52 -5.39 0.87
N LEU A 21 2.75 -4.90 -0.34
CA LEU A 21 1.72 -4.66 -1.35
C LEU A 21 1.64 -5.79 -2.40
N GLY A 22 2.30 -6.92 -2.16
CA GLY A 22 2.48 -8.03 -3.11
C GLY A 22 3.62 -7.84 -4.11
N ALA A 23 4.08 -6.60 -4.30
CA ALA A 23 5.29 -6.23 -5.05
C ALA A 23 5.88 -4.93 -4.44
N LEU A 24 7.08 -4.54 -4.87
CA LEU A 24 7.57 -3.18 -4.68
C LEU A 24 7.02 -2.31 -5.81
N PHE A 25 6.79 -1.03 -5.53
CA PHE A 25 6.24 -0.07 -6.47
C PHE A 25 7.09 1.20 -6.50
N CYS A 26 7.13 1.85 -7.66
CA CYS A 26 7.42 3.29 -7.70
C CYS A 26 6.16 4.08 -7.32
N GLY A 27 6.33 5.36 -7.00
CA GLY A 27 5.21 6.21 -6.65
C GLY A 27 5.61 7.52 -5.98
N SER A 28 4.61 8.19 -5.42
CA SER A 28 4.76 9.49 -4.75
C SER A 28 4.33 9.44 -3.29
N CYS A 29 4.62 10.51 -2.55
CA CYS A 29 4.17 10.67 -1.17
C CYS A 29 2.93 11.57 -1.13
N SER A 30 1.85 11.11 -0.51
CA SER A 30 0.63 11.94 -0.36
C SER A 30 0.81 13.18 0.52
N THR A 31 1.80 13.18 1.42
CA THR A 31 2.08 14.34 2.28
C THR A 31 2.92 15.41 1.58
N ASP A 32 3.52 15.07 0.43
CA ASP A 32 4.37 15.97 -0.35
C ASP A 32 4.47 15.42 -1.79
N PRO A 33 3.48 15.73 -2.65
CA PRO A 33 3.36 15.14 -3.97
C PRO A 33 4.43 15.60 -4.97
N GLU A 34 5.04 16.76 -4.73
CA GLU A 34 6.04 17.36 -5.63
C GLU A 34 7.45 16.83 -5.33
N ALA A 35 7.72 16.37 -4.12
CA ALA A 35 8.99 15.77 -3.78
C ALA A 35 9.16 14.37 -4.40
N ALA A 36 10.27 14.21 -5.13
CA ALA A 36 10.70 12.90 -5.58
C ALA A 36 10.91 11.96 -4.38
N THR A 37 10.38 10.73 -4.48
CA THR A 37 10.71 9.69 -3.50
C THR A 37 12.08 9.12 -3.85
N ASP A 38 13.06 9.33 -2.98
CA ASP A 38 14.39 8.72 -3.09
C ASP A 38 14.28 7.19 -3.19
N ASP A 39 15.05 6.57 -4.09
CA ASP A 39 15.08 5.13 -4.33
C ASP A 39 15.40 4.35 -3.05
N ALA A 40 16.33 4.86 -2.23
CA ALA A 40 16.64 4.22 -0.95
C ALA A 40 15.41 4.17 -0.02
N LEU A 41 14.62 5.25 0.02
CA LEU A 41 13.35 5.29 0.76
C LEU A 41 12.27 4.43 0.12
N LEU A 42 12.21 4.30 -1.22
CA LEU A 42 11.28 3.40 -1.88
C LEU A 42 11.48 1.96 -1.42
N HIS A 43 12.72 1.49 -1.38
CA HIS A 43 13.06 0.11 -1.01
C HIS A 43 12.99 -0.15 0.49
N THR A 44 13.40 0.82 1.31
CA THR A 44 13.54 0.59 2.76
C THR A 44 12.44 1.22 3.60
N GLY A 45 11.55 2.04 3.03
CA GLY A 45 10.52 2.76 3.80
C GLY A 45 9.14 2.71 3.15
N CYS A 46 8.99 3.32 1.98
CA CYS A 46 7.68 3.48 1.34
C CYS A 46 6.99 2.14 1.07
N ASN A 47 7.73 1.18 0.51
CA ASN A 47 7.19 -0.15 0.25
C ASN A 47 7.31 -1.10 1.45
N GLN A 48 8.21 -0.85 2.40
CA GLN A 48 8.62 -1.87 3.37
C GLN A 48 8.94 -1.35 4.78
N GLY A 49 8.25 -1.94 5.75
CA GLY A 49 8.50 -1.78 7.19
C GLY A 49 7.70 -0.63 7.81
N TYR A 50 8.07 -0.30 9.04
CA TYR A 50 7.58 0.89 9.75
C TYR A 50 8.45 2.07 9.34
N ALA A 51 7.89 3.03 8.61
CA ALA A 51 8.66 4.09 7.96
C ALA A 51 9.14 5.20 8.92
N ARG A 52 8.65 5.22 10.17
CA ARG A 52 8.91 6.32 11.12
C ARG A 52 10.39 6.63 11.37
N ASN A 53 11.25 5.61 11.41
CA ASN A 53 12.68 5.79 11.70
C ASN A 53 13.50 6.07 10.43
N ARG A 54 12.84 6.15 9.28
CA ARG A 54 13.47 6.29 7.96
C ARG A 54 12.97 7.52 7.21
N CYS A 55 11.75 7.97 7.47
CA CYS A 55 11.13 9.09 6.78
C CYS A 55 10.54 10.09 7.80
N PRO A 56 10.99 11.36 7.81
CA PRO A 56 10.44 12.39 8.72
C PRO A 56 8.93 12.59 8.56
N ARG A 57 8.42 12.44 7.34
CA ARG A 57 6.98 12.55 7.02
C ARG A 57 6.16 11.47 7.73
N ALA A 58 6.66 10.23 7.73
CA ALA A 58 6.04 9.14 8.48
C ALA A 58 6.26 9.25 9.99
N ALA A 59 7.37 9.86 10.42
CA ALA A 59 7.63 10.11 11.84
C ALA A 59 6.59 11.07 12.44
N ALA A 60 6.23 12.10 11.68
CA ALA A 60 5.23 13.12 12.04
C ALA A 60 3.77 12.68 11.85
N SER A 61 3.52 11.51 11.27
CA SER A 61 2.18 10.96 11.11
C SER A 61 1.76 10.15 12.33
N GLU A 62 0.45 10.16 12.63
CA GLU A 62 -0.19 9.30 13.63
C GLU A 62 -0.08 7.81 13.29
N ILE A 63 0.22 7.47 12.03
CA ILE A 63 0.36 6.11 11.53
C ILE A 63 1.67 5.98 10.75
N ASP A 64 2.43 4.89 10.98
CA ASP A 64 3.74 4.67 10.35
C ASP A 64 3.82 3.38 9.53
N ALA A 65 2.73 2.61 9.51
CA ALA A 65 2.66 1.34 8.82
C ALA A 65 1.22 1.00 8.39
N ALA A 66 1.07 0.48 7.17
CA ALA A 66 -0.16 -0.07 6.62
C ALA A 66 0.01 -1.55 6.25
N ARG A 67 -0.98 -2.38 6.61
CA ARG A 67 -1.08 -3.80 6.24
C ARG A 67 -2.33 -4.02 5.41
N PHE A 68 -2.23 -4.94 4.46
CA PHE A 68 -3.37 -5.36 3.65
C PHE A 68 -3.44 -6.87 3.53
N ARG A 69 -4.66 -7.39 3.36
CA ARG A 69 -4.92 -8.80 3.06
C ARG A 69 -6.17 -8.94 2.21
N ILE A 70 -6.12 -9.76 1.17
CA ILE A 70 -7.32 -10.19 0.44
C ILE A 70 -8.18 -11.04 1.38
N LYS A 71 -9.38 -10.54 1.69
CA LYS A 71 -10.36 -11.20 2.57
C LYS A 71 -11.30 -12.11 1.77
N SER A 72 -11.77 -11.63 0.61
CA SER A 72 -12.61 -12.42 -0.30
C SER A 72 -12.59 -11.83 -1.71
N HIS A 73 -12.87 -12.67 -2.70
CA HIS A 73 -13.09 -12.28 -4.10
C HIS A 73 -14.33 -13.01 -4.60
N ALA A 74 -15.44 -12.30 -4.83
CA ALA A 74 -16.68 -12.88 -5.31
C ALA A 74 -17.56 -11.82 -6.00
N SER A 75 -18.32 -12.23 -7.02
CA SER A 75 -19.33 -11.39 -7.69
C SER A 75 -18.80 -10.01 -8.13
N GLY A 76 -17.57 -9.96 -8.68
CA GLY A 76 -16.95 -8.71 -9.15
C GLY A 76 -16.49 -7.76 -8.04
N VAL A 77 -16.56 -8.18 -6.77
CA VAL A 77 -16.12 -7.39 -5.61
C VAL A 77 -14.97 -8.10 -4.90
N ILE A 78 -13.90 -7.35 -4.63
CA ILE A 78 -12.74 -7.82 -3.88
C ILE A 78 -12.71 -7.08 -2.54
N LYS A 79 -12.80 -7.84 -1.45
CA LYS A 79 -12.72 -7.31 -0.09
C LYS A 79 -11.28 -7.35 0.38
N VAL A 80 -10.75 -6.20 0.80
CA VAL A 80 -9.39 -6.05 1.33
C VAL A 80 -9.49 -5.63 2.79
N ALA A 81 -9.04 -6.52 3.69
CA ALA A 81 -8.85 -6.15 5.09
C ALA A 81 -7.58 -5.30 5.22
N TRP A 82 -7.63 -4.27 6.05
CA TRP A 82 -6.50 -3.37 6.27
C TRP A 82 -6.31 -3.04 7.75
N SER A 83 -5.06 -2.76 8.12
CA SER A 83 -4.70 -2.15 9.41
C SER A 83 -3.75 -0.98 9.18
N HIS A 84 -4.01 0.12 9.87
CA HIS A 84 -3.02 1.16 10.12
C HIS A 84 -2.47 0.99 11.52
N GLU A 85 -1.16 1.07 11.63
CA GLU A 85 -0.44 0.82 12.86
C GLU A 85 0.48 2.01 13.17
N ARG A 86 0.74 2.18 14.46
CA ARG A 86 1.77 3.05 15.00
C ARG A 86 2.56 2.24 15.98
N ASP A 87 3.86 2.15 15.74
CA ASP A 87 4.75 1.37 16.60
C ASP A 87 4.26 -0.03 16.94
N HIS A 88 3.92 -0.78 15.89
CA HIS A 88 3.43 -2.15 15.99
C HIS A 88 2.07 -2.31 16.71
N HIS A 89 1.43 -1.20 17.10
CA HIS A 89 0.10 -1.20 17.70
C HIS A 89 -0.95 -0.77 16.67
N PRO A 90 -2.11 -1.45 16.59
CA PRO A 90 -3.17 -1.04 15.69
C PRO A 90 -3.76 0.30 16.14
N VAL A 91 -3.81 1.26 15.21
CA VAL A 91 -4.49 2.55 15.38
C VAL A 91 -5.90 2.48 14.80
N ALA A 92 -6.03 1.89 13.61
CA ALA A 92 -7.32 1.70 12.95
C ALA A 92 -7.30 0.42 12.11
N VAL A 93 -8.46 -0.22 11.97
CA VAL A 93 -8.64 -1.42 11.14
C VAL A 93 -9.95 -1.34 10.38
N GLY A 94 -10.03 -2.02 9.24
CA GLY A 94 -11.27 -2.08 8.48
C GLY A 94 -11.23 -3.03 7.31
N VAL A 95 -12.27 -2.96 6.48
CA VAL A 95 -12.39 -3.71 5.23
C VAL A 95 -12.87 -2.78 4.14
N LEU A 96 -12.11 -2.66 3.06
CA LEU A 96 -12.54 -2.02 1.82
C LEU A 96 -13.21 -3.05 0.91
N SER A 97 -14.29 -2.65 0.24
CA SER A 97 -14.88 -3.42 -0.85
C SER A 97 -14.54 -2.69 -2.14
N LEU A 98 -13.74 -3.30 -3.01
CA LEU A 98 -13.25 -2.70 -4.24
C LEU A 98 -13.90 -3.37 -5.45
N THR A 99 -14.29 -2.55 -6.40
CA THR A 99 -14.69 -2.92 -7.76
C THR A 99 -13.69 -2.35 -8.76
N GLU A 100 -13.83 -2.72 -10.04
CA GLU A 100 -12.94 -2.27 -11.12
C GLU A 100 -12.90 -0.74 -11.23
N THR A 101 -14.05 -0.08 -11.10
CA THR A 101 -14.13 1.37 -11.17
C THR A 101 -13.34 2.01 -10.02
N PRO A 102 -12.32 2.84 -10.32
CA PRO A 102 -11.63 3.62 -9.31
C PRO A 102 -12.60 4.63 -8.68
N THR A 103 -12.72 4.63 -7.36
CA THR A 103 -13.68 5.49 -6.64
C THR A 103 -13.01 6.44 -5.66
N GLY A 104 -11.77 6.21 -5.24
CA GLY A 104 -11.08 7.07 -4.28
C GLY A 104 -9.62 7.34 -4.59
N SER A 105 -9.16 8.46 -4.04
CA SER A 105 -7.83 9.06 -4.22
C SER A 105 -6.97 8.97 -2.95
N THR A 106 -7.44 8.30 -1.89
CA THR A 106 -6.70 8.23 -0.63
C THR A 106 -5.54 7.23 -0.75
N PRO A 107 -4.45 7.42 0.02
CA PRO A 107 -3.35 6.45 0.08
C PRO A 107 -3.81 5.04 0.45
N LEU A 108 -4.76 4.92 1.38
CA LEU A 108 -5.33 3.64 1.79
C LEU A 108 -5.98 2.91 0.61
N GLU A 109 -6.82 3.59 -0.16
CA GLU A 109 -7.48 2.98 -1.32
C GLU A 109 -6.48 2.69 -2.46
N ALA A 110 -5.55 3.60 -2.74
CA ALA A 110 -4.51 3.40 -3.74
C ALA A 110 -3.66 2.16 -3.44
N GLN A 111 -3.23 1.98 -2.20
CA GLN A 111 -2.47 0.81 -1.76
C GLN A 111 -3.30 -0.47 -1.79
N ALA A 112 -4.56 -0.42 -1.37
CA ALA A 112 -5.45 -1.57 -1.44
C ALA A 112 -5.67 -2.00 -2.91
N ARG A 113 -5.81 -1.05 -3.84
CA ARG A 113 -5.91 -1.35 -5.28
C ARG A 113 -4.62 -1.93 -5.84
N ALA A 114 -3.46 -1.45 -5.42
CA ALA A 114 -2.17 -2.04 -5.80
C ALA A 114 -2.07 -3.51 -5.35
N VAL A 115 -2.47 -3.81 -4.12
CA VAL A 115 -2.54 -5.19 -3.60
C VAL A 115 -3.44 -6.07 -4.45
N VAL A 116 -4.60 -5.56 -4.84
CA VAL A 116 -5.54 -6.33 -5.65
C VAL A 116 -5.05 -6.52 -7.09
N ALA A 117 -4.44 -5.50 -7.70
CA ALA A 117 -3.84 -5.62 -9.02
C ALA A 117 -2.78 -6.74 -9.07
N VAL A 118 -1.92 -6.82 -8.05
CA VAL A 118 -0.94 -7.91 -7.91
C VAL A 118 -1.63 -9.26 -7.68
N TYR A 119 -2.65 -9.30 -6.81
CA TYR A 119 -3.42 -10.52 -6.56
C TYR A 119 -4.06 -11.08 -7.84
N LEU A 120 -4.71 -10.23 -8.64
CA LEU A 120 -5.36 -10.63 -9.90
C LEU A 120 -4.32 -11.11 -10.91
N ARG A 121 -3.20 -10.41 -11.05
CA ARG A 121 -2.08 -10.85 -11.89
C ARG A 121 -1.59 -12.25 -11.53
N HIS A 122 -1.44 -12.55 -10.23
CA HIS A 122 -1.06 -13.91 -9.79
C HIS A 122 -2.15 -14.97 -10.04
N LYS A 123 -3.40 -14.56 -10.19
CA LYS A 123 -4.51 -15.44 -10.60
C LYS A 123 -4.63 -15.60 -12.12
N GLY A 124 -3.80 -14.91 -12.91
CA GLY A 124 -3.94 -14.85 -14.36
C GLY A 124 -5.22 -14.10 -14.80
N MET A 125 -5.73 -13.23 -13.92
CA MET A 125 -6.92 -12.42 -14.15
C MET A 125 -6.51 -10.98 -14.37
N ASN A 126 -7.19 -10.31 -15.30
CA ASN A 126 -7.14 -8.86 -15.39
C ASN A 126 -8.33 -8.28 -14.63
N TRP A 127 -8.13 -7.09 -14.07
CA TRP A 127 -9.22 -6.30 -13.53
C TRP A 127 -9.87 -5.55 -14.67
#